data_AF-A0AA85ANN5-F1
#
_entry.id   AF-A0AA85ANN5-F1
#
_cell.length_a   1.000
_cell.length_b   1.000
_cell.length_c   1.000
_cell.angle_alpha   90.00
_cell.angle_beta   90.00
_cell.angle_gamma   90.00
#
_symmetry.space_group_name_H-M   'P 1'
#
loop_
_entity.id
_entity.type
_entity.pdbx_description
1 polymer ?
#
loop_
_entity_poly.entity_id
_entity_poly.type
_entity_poly.pdbx_seq_one_letter_code
_entity_poly.pdbx_strand_id
1 'polypeptide(L)'
;MYFNLESIPATADKIIVSGLDRTHDPIVKKQITFKVEEKRFVTARMSITHGTDGITKACGNVRLNNFAHRAECADIDVEIGSNQMVSK
;
A
#
# COMPACT_ATOMS: atom_id res chain seq x y z
N MET A 1 -17.55 3.39 16.05
CA MET A 1 -16.48 3.41 15.01
C MET A 1 -17.20 3.31 13.68
N TYR A 2 -17.33 4.43 12.96
CA TYR A 2 -18.09 4.49 11.70
C TYR A 2 -17.16 4.21 10.53
N PHE A 3 -17.49 3.21 9.72
CA PHE A 3 -16.71 2.81 8.55
C PHE A 3 -17.26 3.54 7.31
N ASN A 4 -16.44 4.41 6.70
CA ASN A 4 -16.75 4.99 5.39
C ASN A 4 -16.34 3.96 4.31
N LEU A 5 -17.32 3.26 3.75
CA LEU A 5 -17.14 2.33 2.63
C LEU A 5 -17.19 3.13 1.32
N GLU A 6 -16.03 3.40 0.72
CA GLU A 6 -15.96 3.97 -0.63
C GLU A 6 -16.11 2.84 -1.67
N SER A 7 -17.11 2.96 -2.54
CA SER A 7 -17.32 2.01 -3.64
C SER A 7 -16.44 2.36 -4.83
N ILE A 8 -15.62 1.42 -5.30
CA ILE A 8 -14.85 1.59 -6.55
C ILE A 8 -15.72 1.11 -7.72
N PRO A 9 -16.06 1.97 -8.70
CA PRO A 9 -16.76 1.54 -9.90
C PRO A 9 -15.84 0.67 -10.76
N ALA A 10 -16.26 -0.55 -11.06
CA ALA A 10 -15.58 -1.44 -12.00
C ALA A 10 -16.54 -1.80 -13.14
N THR A 11 -16.05 -1.69 -14.38
CA THR A 11 -16.75 -2.15 -15.58
C THR A 11 -16.12 -3.45 -16.04
N ALA A 12 -16.93 -4.50 -16.18
CA ALA A 12 -16.50 -5.77 -16.75
C ALA A 12 -17.00 -5.88 -18.19
N ASP A 13 -16.09 -6.05 -19.15
CA ASP A 13 -16.43 -6.20 -20.57
C ASP A 13 -17.08 -7.55 -20.86
N LYS A 14 -16.80 -8.58 -20.05
CA LYS A 14 -17.31 -9.94 -20.23
C LYS A 14 -17.41 -10.68 -18.91
N ILE A 15 -18.60 -11.18 -18.60
CA ILE A 15 -18.84 -12.07 -17.45
C ILE A 15 -19.04 -13.49 -18.00
N ILE A 16 -18.16 -14.43 -17.64
CA ILE A 16 -18.26 -15.83 -18.02
C ILE A 16 -18.79 -16.62 -16.82
N VAL A 17 -19.98 -17.22 -16.94
CA VAL A 17 -20.60 -18.05 -15.90
C VAL A 17 -20.61 -19.51 -16.38
N SER A 18 -19.68 -20.35 -15.94
CA SER A 18 -19.69 -21.77 -16.33
C SER A 18 -20.62 -22.58 -15.42
N GLY A 19 -21.70 -23.14 -15.99
CA GLY A 19 -22.64 -24.06 -15.34
C GLY A 19 -23.55 -24.72 -16.39
N LEU A 20 -23.78 -26.02 -16.25
CA LEU A 20 -24.66 -26.83 -17.10
C LEU A 20 -26.13 -26.47 -16.78
N ASP A 21 -26.96 -26.33 -17.82
CA ASP A 21 -28.38 -25.95 -17.79
C ASP A 21 -28.68 -24.44 -17.81
N ARG A 22 -28.63 -23.83 -19.00
CA ARG A 22 -29.00 -22.43 -19.26
C ARG A 22 -30.27 -22.38 -20.11
N THR A 23 -31.40 -22.09 -19.48
CA THR A 23 -32.47 -21.33 -20.14
C THR A 23 -31.87 -20.04 -20.70
N HIS A 24 -32.27 -19.66 -21.92
CA HIS A 24 -31.94 -18.38 -22.54
C HIS A 24 -32.63 -17.22 -21.78
N ASP A 25 -32.23 -16.98 -20.54
CA ASP A 25 -32.57 -15.74 -19.88
C ASP A 25 -31.73 -14.63 -20.51
N PRO A 26 -32.34 -13.53 -20.98
CA PRO A 26 -31.60 -12.39 -21.49
C PRO A 26 -30.58 -12.01 -20.44
N ILE A 27 -29.32 -11.84 -20.85
CA ILE A 27 -28.19 -11.50 -19.97
C ILE A 27 -28.58 -10.24 -19.20
N VAL A 28 -29.18 -10.42 -18.03
CA VAL A 28 -29.47 -9.35 -17.09
C VAL A 28 -28.11 -8.73 -16.86
N LYS A 29 -27.93 -7.46 -17.26
CA LYS A 29 -26.73 -6.69 -16.95
C LYS A 29 -26.62 -6.64 -15.43
N LYS A 30 -25.98 -7.65 -14.84
CA LYS A 30 -25.75 -7.72 -13.42
C LYS A 30 -24.63 -6.73 -13.13
N GLN A 31 -24.98 -5.64 -12.48
CA GLN A 31 -23.99 -4.75 -11.89
C GLN A 31 -23.27 -5.52 -10.79
N ILE A 32 -21.97 -5.75 -10.98
CA ILE A 32 -21.11 -6.37 -9.98
C ILE A 32 -20.51 -5.24 -9.14
N THR A 33 -20.86 -5.20 -7.86
CA THR A 33 -20.28 -4.23 -6.91
C THR A 33 -19.29 -4.94 -6.01
N PHE A 34 -18.03 -4.50 -6.05
CA PHE A 34 -17.01 -4.98 -5.12
C PHE A 34 -17.08 -4.16 -3.84
N LYS A 35 -17.30 -4.84 -2.71
CA LYS A 35 -17.09 -4.24 -1.39
C LYS A 35 -15.61 -4.32 -1.08
N VAL A 36 -14.94 -3.17 -1.07
CA VAL A 36 -13.52 -3.04 -0.73
C VAL A 36 -13.38 -2.16 0.51
N GLU A 37 -12.34 -2.43 1.29
CA GLU A 37 -11.96 -1.62 2.43
C GLU A 37 -10.63 -0.95 2.14
N GLU A 38 -10.57 0.37 2.28
CA GLU A 38 -9.34 1.13 2.09
C GLU A 38 -8.36 0.81 3.23
N LYS A 39 -7.23 0.16 2.92
CA LYS A 39 -6.16 -0.10 3.89
C LYS A 39 -5.09 0.98 3.82
N ARG A 40 -4.77 1.58 4.96
CA ARG A 40 -3.68 2.56 5.14
C ARG A 40 -2.60 2.00 6.05
N PHE A 41 -1.82 1.05 5.52
CA PHE A 41 -0.75 0.44 6.29
C PHE A 41 0.47 1.37 6.37
N VAL A 42 1.09 1.42 7.53
CA VAL A 42 2.37 2.10 7.74
C VAL A 42 3.47 1.06 7.70
N THR A 43 4.54 1.31 6.95
CA THR A 43 5.71 0.45 6.91
C THR A 43 6.86 1.17 7.60
N ALA A 44 7.52 0.51 8.54
CA ALA A 44 8.72 1.04 9.18
C ALA A 44 9.89 0.08 8.93
N ARG A 45 11.06 0.63 8.63
CA ARG A 45 12.31 -0.10 8.47
C ARG A 45 13.38 0.55 9.33
N MET A 46 14.18 -0.25 10.01
CA MET A 46 15.33 0.22 10.77
C MET A 46 16.53 -0.67 10.43
N SER A 47 17.69 -0.04 10.28
CA SER A 47 18.97 -0.71 10.09
C SER A 47 20.01 -0.08 10.99
N ILE A 48 20.85 -0.91 11.62
CA ILE A 48 21.98 -0.47 12.43
C ILE A 48 23.23 -1.11 11.84
N THR A 49 24.30 -0.33 11.70
CA THR A 49 25.60 -0.79 11.22
C THR A 49 26.68 -0.32 12.18
N HIS A 50 27.59 -1.23 12.53
CA HIS A 50 28.77 -0.93 13.34
C HIS A 50 30.02 -1.25 12.51
N GLY A 51 30.83 -0.24 12.24
CA GLY A 51 32.06 -0.35 11.46
C GLY A 51 33.24 -0.81 12.31
N THR A 52 34.24 -1.42 11.67
CA THR A 52 35.52 -1.77 12.31
C THR A 52 36.35 -0.55 12.71
N ASP A 53 35.99 0.62 12.18
CA ASP A 53 36.49 1.95 12.56
C ASP A 53 35.86 2.49 13.87
N GLY A 54 34.98 1.70 14.51
CA GLY A 54 34.28 2.07 15.74
C GLY A 54 33.07 2.98 15.53
N ILE A 55 32.72 3.31 14.28
CA ILE A 55 31.58 4.17 13.96
C ILE A 55 30.29 3.34 13.95
N THR A 56 29.30 3.79 14.71
CA THR A 56 27.93 3.24 14.67
C THR A 56 27.02 4.19 13.92
N LYS A 57 26.22 3.63 13.01
CA LYS A 57 25.15 4.33 12.29
C LYS A 57 23.84 3.60 12.46
N ALA A 58 22.75 4.35 12.65
CA ALA A 58 21.39 3.86 12.64
C ALA A 58 20.60 4.64 11.58
N CYS A 59 19.93 3.92 10.69
CA CYS A 59 19.04 4.49 9.69
C CYS A 59 17.63 3.96 9.93
N GLY A 60 16.63 4.83 9.80
CA GLY A 60 15.22 4.50 9.89
C GLY A 60 14.45 5.11 8.72
N ASN A 61 13.44 4.40 8.24
CA ASN A 61 12.47 4.90 7.28
C ASN A 61 11.07 4.57 7.78
N VAL A 62 10.15 5.53 7.69
CA VAL A 62 8.72 5.32 7.89
C VAL A 62 8.00 5.74 6.62
N ARG A 63 7.26 4.80 6.03
CA ARG A 63 6.42 5.01 4.87
C ARG A 63 4.95 4.99 5.23
N LEU A 64 4.28 6.10 4.98
CA LEU A 64 2.83 6.26 5.08
C LEU A 64 2.24 5.89 3.72
N ASN A 65 1.60 4.71 3.63
CA ASN A 65 0.95 4.29 2.39
C ASN A 65 -0.48 4.80 2.35
N ASN A 66 -0.89 5.28 1.19
CA ASN A 66 -2.20 5.88 0.94
C ASN A 66 -2.47 7.08 1.89
N PHE A 67 -1.47 7.96 2.03
CA PHE A 67 -1.45 9.03 3.04
C PHE A 67 -2.58 10.05 2.86
N ALA A 68 -2.78 10.54 1.64
CA ALA A 68 -3.84 11.49 1.29
C ALA A 68 -4.86 10.88 0.30
N HIS A 69 -5.12 9.57 0.43
CA HIS A 69 -5.92 8.76 -0.49
C HIS A 69 -5.26 8.56 -1.87
N ARG A 70 -5.89 7.76 -2.74
CA ARG A 70 -5.48 7.56 -4.15
C ARG A 70 -4.09 6.93 -4.35
N ALA A 71 -3.68 6.06 -3.44
CA ALA A 71 -2.39 5.37 -3.49
C ALA A 71 -1.16 6.30 -3.37
N GLU A 72 -1.35 7.52 -2.86
CA GLU A 72 -0.24 8.42 -2.54
C GLU A 72 0.61 7.86 -1.38
N CYS A 73 1.91 8.11 -1.39
CA CYS A 73 2.79 7.70 -0.31
C CYS A 73 3.70 8.84 0.12
N ALA A 74 4.01 8.86 1.42
CA ALA A 74 4.95 9.81 2.01
C ALA A 74 6.00 9.03 2.81
N ASP A 75 7.27 9.36 2.61
CA ASP A 75 8.41 8.74 3.27
C ASP A 75 9.06 9.73 4.24
N ILE A 76 9.44 9.23 5.42
CA ILE A 76 10.20 9.96 6.44
C ILE A 76 11.47 9.17 6.71
N ASP A 77 12.60 9.72 6.31
CA ASP A 77 13.92 9.12 6.49
C ASP A 77 14.69 9.78 7.63
N VAL A 78 15.33 8.98 8.46
CA VAL A 78 16.14 9.41 9.61
C VAL A 78 17.47 8.66 9.57
N GLU A 79 18.58 9.38 9.65
CA GLU A 79 19.91 8.81 9.88
C GLU A 79 20.53 9.44 11.13
N ILE A 80 21.05 8.60 12.00
CA ILE A 80 21.77 8.99 13.23
C ILE A 80 23.12 8.29 13.21
N GLY A 81 24.20 9.06 13.20
CA GLY A 81 25.56 8.52 13.19
C GLY A 81 26.61 9.59 13.43
N SER A 82 27.81 9.15 13.80
CA SER A 82 28.96 10.04 13.89
C SER A 82 29.60 10.21 12.51
N ASN A 83 29.55 11.43 11.98
CA ASN A 83 30.38 11.81 10.84
C ASN A 83 31.67 12.41 11.39
N GLN A 84 32.82 11.77 11.19
CA GLN A 84 34.09 12.48 11.36
C GLN A 84 34.17 13.54 10.26
N MET A 85 34.00 14.82 10.63
CA MET A 85 34.38 15.93 9.75
C MET A 85 35.90 15.89 9.58
N VAL A 86 36.38 15.28 8.51
CA VAL A 86 37.80 15.34 8.17
C VAL A 86 38.03 16.67 7.44
N SER A 87 38.54 17.68 8.16
CA SER A 87 39.13 18.85 7.51
C SER A 87 40.35 18.39 6.72
N LYS A 88 40.41 18.72 5.43
CA LYS A 88 41.64 18.63 4.63
C LYS A 88 42.66 19.67 5.10
#